data_AF-A0A432QP02-F1
#
_entry.id   AF-A0A432QP02-F1
#
_cell.length_a   1.000
_cell.length_b   1.000
_cell.length_c   1.000
_cell.angle_alpha   90.00
_cell.angle_beta   90.00
_cell.angle_gamma   90.00
#
_symmetry.space_group_name_H-M   'P 1'
#
loop_
_entity.id
_entity.type
_entity.pdbx_description
1 polymer ?
#
loop_
_entity_poly.entity_id
_entity_poly.type
_entity_poly.pdbx_seq_one_letter_code
_entity_poly.pdbx_strand_id
1 'polypeptide(L)'
;MNPYLAVIITIIVSEYLLSQVILFLELRSLGGQLPLELNDVYDQGKYRESQRYTRKNGHFAAIQETFMVVVTLLFILLGGFNRVDLLARSYHLGPIVTGVLFS
;
A
#
# COMPACT_ATOMS: atom_id res chain seq x y z
N MET A 1 -12.34 -13.87 -21.32
CA MET A 1 -11.78 -13.28 -20.08
C MET A 1 -10.49 -14.02 -19.78
N ASN A 2 -9.38 -13.32 -19.54
CA ASN A 2 -8.12 -13.98 -19.20
C ASN A 2 -8.18 -14.39 -17.71
N PRO A 3 -8.33 -15.69 -17.38
CA PRO A 3 -8.57 -16.13 -16.00
C PRO A 3 -7.45 -15.70 -15.06
N TYR A 4 -6.22 -15.65 -15.56
CA TYR A 4 -5.05 -15.19 -14.80
C TYR A 4 -5.16 -13.72 -14.39
N LEU A 5 -5.63 -12.85 -15.28
CA LEU A 5 -5.82 -11.42 -14.99
C LEU A 5 -6.88 -11.23 -13.88
N ALA A 6 -7.97 -11.99 -13.94
CA ALA A 6 -9.02 -11.92 -12.93
C ALA A 6 -8.50 -12.34 -11.55
N VAL A 7 -7.66 -13.39 -11.47
CA VAL A 7 -7.01 -13.82 -10.23
C VAL A 7 -6.09 -12.73 -9.68
N ILE A 8 -5.24 -12.14 -10.52
CA ILE A 8 -4.31 -11.06 -10.10
C ILE A 8 -5.07 -9.87 -9.52
N ILE A 9 -6.10 -9.39 -10.23
CA ILE A 9 -6.93 -8.27 -9.76
C ILE A 9 -7.60 -8.62 -8.43
N THR A 10 -8.12 -9.85 -8.30
CA THR A 10 -8.77 -10.30 -7.06
C THR A 10 -7.81 -10.30 -5.88
N ILE A 11 -6.57 -10.75 -6.08
CA ILE A 11 -5.54 -10.74 -5.02
C ILE A 11 -5.23 -9.30 -4.58
N ILE A 12 -4.95 -8.40 -5.54
CA ILE A 12 -4.62 -7.00 -5.24
C ILE A 12 -5.77 -6.31 -4.50
N VAL A 13 -7.01 -6.50 -4.96
CA VAL A 13 -8.19 -5.92 -4.32
C VAL A 13 -8.40 -6.49 -2.92
N SER A 14 -8.18 -7.79 -2.73
CA SER A 14 -8.34 -8.44 -1.43
C SER A 14 -7.29 -7.96 -0.42
N GLU A 15 -6.03 -7.80 -0.85
CA GLU A 15 -4.95 -7.24 -0.05
C GLU A 15 -5.27 -5.81 0.38
N TYR A 16 -5.69 -4.96 -0.56
CA TYR A 16 -6.10 -3.59 -0.28
C TYR A 16 -7.25 -3.53 0.73
N LEU A 17 -8.29 -4.35 0.55
CA LEU A 17 -9.42 -4.41 1.49
C LEU A 17 -8.95 -4.82 2.89
N LEU A 18 -8.04 -5.79 3.00
CA LEU A 18 -7.48 -6.21 4.28
C LEU A 18 -6.73 -5.05 4.97
N SER A 19 -5.90 -4.33 4.22
CA SER A 19 -5.18 -3.15 4.74
C SER A 19 -6.13 -2.07 5.24
N GLN A 20 -7.20 -1.78 4.49
CA GLN A 20 -8.22 -0.81 4.91
C GLN A 20 -8.95 -1.25 6.18
N VAL A 21 -9.21 -2.56 6.35
CA VAL A 21 -9.78 -3.10 7.58
C VAL A 21 -8.81 -2.95 8.75
N ILE A 22 -7.52 -3.25 8.56
CA ILE A 22 -6.48 -3.09 9.60
C ILE A 22 -6.41 -1.63 10.02
N LEU A 23 -6.33 -0.70 9.07
CA LEU A 23 -6.30 0.73 9.35
C LEU A 23 -7.56 1.19 10.10
N PHE A 24 -8.73 0.70 9.68
CA PHE A 24 -9.99 1.01 10.36
C PHE A 24 -9.99 0.51 11.81
N LEU A 25 -9.50 -0.71 12.06
CA LEU A 25 -9.37 -1.27 13.40
C LEU A 25 -8.37 -0.49 14.26
N GLU A 26 -7.25 -0.10 13.67
CA GLU A 26 -6.21 0.70 14.34
C GLU A 26 -6.76 2.08 14.73
N LEU A 27 -7.42 2.78 13.81
CA LEU A 27 -8.08 4.06 14.08
C LEU A 27 -9.21 3.93 15.11
N ARG A 28 -9.95 2.81 15.11
CA ARG A 28 -10.98 2.52 16.12
C ARG A 28 -10.36 2.27 17.50
N SER A 29 -9.18 1.66 17.56
CA SER A 29 -8.45 1.39 18.79
C SER A 29 -7.79 2.64 19.39
N LEU A 30 -7.55 3.70 18.61
CA LEU A 30 -6.92 4.97 19.04
C LEU A 30 -7.76 5.83 20.01
N GLY A 31 -8.74 5.26 20.71
CA GLY A 31 -9.60 5.97 21.67
C GLY A 31 -9.61 5.38 23.08
N GLY A 32 -8.84 4.31 23.35
CA GLY A 32 -8.72 3.76 24.69
C GLY A 32 -8.09 4.77 25.63
N GLN A 33 -8.78 5.11 26.72
CA GLN A 33 -8.16 5.83 27.84
C GLN A 33 -6.93 5.03 28.29
N LEU A 34 -5.83 5.73 28.64
CA LEU A 34 -4.62 5.08 29.10
C LEU A 34 -4.99 4.13 30.27
N PRO A 35 -4.69 2.82 30.19
CA PRO A 35 -4.97 1.91 31.28
C PRO A 35 -4.35 2.44 32.56
N LEU A 36 -5.09 2.37 33.68
CA LEU A 36 -4.65 2.93 34.96
C LEU A 36 -3.28 2.39 35.39
N GLU A 37 -2.95 1.17 34.96
CA GLU A 37 -1.68 0.46 35.19
C GLU A 37 -0.47 1.08 34.47
N LEU A 38 -0.68 1.84 33.38
CA LEU A 38 0.37 2.49 32.58
C LEU A 38 0.57 3.96 32.93
N ASN A 39 -0.27 4.51 33.82
CA ASN A 39 -0.28 5.91 34.20
C ASN A 39 1.00 6.33 34.96
N ASP A 40 1.67 5.38 35.61
CA ASP A 40 2.91 5.59 36.36
C ASP A 40 4.18 5.50 35.48
N VAL A 41 4.05 4.96 34.26
CA VAL A 41 5.18 4.68 33.34
C VAL A 41 5.13 5.57 32.10
N TYR A 42 3.94 6.01 31.68
CA TYR A 42 3.72 6.75 30.45
C TYR A 42 3.06 8.10 30.70
N ASP A 43 3.72 9.17 30.26
CA ASP A 43 3.18 10.54 30.31
C ASP A 43 1.93 10.68 29.43
N GLN A 44 0.78 11.02 30.04
CA GLN A 44 -0.49 11.20 29.34
C GLN A 44 -0.41 12.21 28.19
N GLY A 45 0.47 13.22 28.28
CA GLY A 45 0.70 14.21 27.23
C GLY A 45 1.31 13.57 25.98
N LYS A 46 2.37 12.77 26.15
CA LYS A 46 3.03 12.04 25.06
C LYS A 46 2.14 10.96 24.44
N TYR A 47 1.29 10.31 25.24
CA TYR A 47 0.33 9.33 24.74
C TYR A 47 -0.72 9.97 23.80
N ARG A 48 -1.28 11.12 24.20
CA ARG A 48 -2.22 11.89 23.35
C ARG A 48 -1.55 12.44 22.10
N GLU A 49 -0.29 12.82 22.19
CA GLU A 49 0.49 13.28 21.05
C GLU A 49 0.74 12.14 20.05
N SER A 50 1.17 10.96 20.54
CA SER A 50 1.36 9.76 19.71
C SER A 50 0.06 9.34 19.01
N GLN A 51 -1.09 9.35 19.71
CA GLN A 51 -2.39 9.07 19.09
C GLN A 51 -2.77 10.09 18.00
N ARG A 52 -2.44 11.38 18.17
CA ARG A 52 -2.65 12.40 17.12
C ARG A 52 -1.77 12.16 15.90
N TYR A 53 -0.53 11.73 16.09
CA TYR A 53 0.37 11.35 14.99
C TYR A 53 -0.15 10.14 14.23
N THR A 54 -0.55 9.07 14.92
CA THR A 54 -1.11 7.87 14.28
C THR A 54 -2.39 8.20 13.51
N ARG A 55 -3.25 9.07 14.06
CA ARG A 55 -4.48 9.48 13.37
C ARG A 55 -4.21 10.30 12.09
N LYS A 56 -3.24 11.22 12.13
CA LYS A 56 -2.87 12.00 10.93
C LYS A 56 -2.15 11.13 9.89
N ASN A 57 -1.21 10.29 10.31
CA ASN A 57 -0.45 9.43 9.40
C ASN A 57 -1.32 8.33 8.80
N GLY A 58 -2.31 7.80 9.53
CA GLY A 58 -3.22 6.77 9.03
C GLY A 58 -4.02 7.22 7.81
N HIS A 59 -4.54 8.45 7.81
CA HIS A 59 -5.24 9.00 6.64
C HIS A 59 -4.31 9.19 5.43
N PHE A 60 -3.08 9.67 5.67
CA PHE A 60 -2.11 9.83 4.59
C PHE A 60 -1.70 8.48 4.00
N ALA A 61 -1.44 7.49 4.86
CA ALA A 61 -1.11 6.13 4.45
C ALA A 61 -2.23 5.50 3.60
N ALA A 62 -3.49 5.68 4.00
CA ALA A 62 -4.64 5.19 3.23
C ALA A 62 -4.70 5.80 1.81
N ILE A 63 -4.48 7.11 1.70
CA ILE A 63 -4.51 7.82 0.42
C ILE A 63 -3.36 7.33 -0.48
N GLN A 64 -2.16 7.21 0.07
CA GLN A 64 -0.99 6.70 -0.64
C GLN A 64 -1.23 5.28 -1.15
N GLU A 65 -1.76 4.40 -0.29
CA GLU A 65 -2.06 3.02 -0.63
C GLU A 65 -3.12 2.95 -1.74
N THR A 66 -4.22 3.68 -1.59
CA THR A 66 -5.29 3.76 -2.59
C THR A 66 -4.74 4.22 -3.94
N PHE A 67 -3.92 5.26 -3.94
CA PHE A 67 -3.29 5.78 -5.15
C PHE A 67 -2.41 4.73 -5.82
N MET A 68 -1.57 4.02 -5.06
CA MET A 68 -0.71 2.96 -5.59
C MET A 68 -1.51 1.78 -6.16
N VAL A 69 -2.59 1.37 -5.51
CA VAL A 69 -3.47 0.29 -6.00
C VAL A 69 -4.14 0.71 -7.30
N VAL A 70 -4.68 1.93 -7.38
CA VAL A 70 -5.31 2.46 -8.60
C VAL A 70 -4.30 2.55 -9.74
N VAL A 71 -3.10 3.10 -9.49
CA VAL A 71 -2.04 3.19 -10.51
C VAL A 71 -1.64 1.81 -11.00
N THR A 72 -1.44 0.85 -10.09
CA THR A 72 -1.11 -0.54 -10.42
C THR A 72 -2.20 -1.19 -11.28
N LEU A 73 -3.47 -1.06 -10.89
CA LEU A 73 -4.59 -1.60 -11.64
C LEU A 73 -4.70 -0.99 -13.04
N LEU A 74 -4.58 0.33 -13.16
CA LEU A 74 -4.58 1.00 -14.46
C LEU A 74 -3.39 0.56 -15.32
N PHE A 75 -2.20 0.43 -14.73
CA PHE A 75 -1.00 -0.03 -15.43
C PHE A 75 -1.19 -1.44 -15.98
N ILE A 76 -1.76 -2.36 -15.20
CA ILE A 76 -2.06 -3.72 -15.64
C ILE A 76 -3.12 -3.71 -16.76
N LEU A 77 -4.24 -3.01 -16.57
CA LEU A 77 -5.37 -3.00 -17.51
C LEU A 77 -5.02 -2.34 -18.84
N LEU A 78 -4.15 -1.34 -18.83
CA LEU A 78 -3.64 -0.68 -20.04
C LEU A 78 -2.50 -1.45 -20.73
N GLY A 79 -2.08 -2.60 -20.18
CA GLY A 79 -0.98 -3.39 -20.73
C GLY A 79 0.39 -2.73 -20.56
N GLY A 80 0.59 -1.99 -19.48
CA GLY A 80 1.82 -1.25 -19.18
C GLY A 80 3.07 -2.14 -19.24
N PHE A 81 3.00 -3.37 -18.72
CA PHE A 81 4.10 -4.34 -18.79
C PHE A 81 4.56 -4.60 -20.23
N ASN A 82 3.62 -4.80 -21.16
CA ASN A 82 3.95 -5.02 -22.57
C ASN A 82 4.58 -3.76 -23.20
N ARG A 83 4.10 -2.56 -22.84
CA ARG A 83 4.69 -1.31 -23.36
C ARG A 83 6.11 -1.09 -22.86
N VAL A 84 6.37 -1.34 -21.58
CA VAL A 84 7.72 -1.21 -21.01
C VAL A 84 8.65 -2.28 -21.59
N ASP A 85 8.19 -3.52 -21.77
CA ASP A 85 8.96 -4.59 -22.44
C ASP A 85 9.34 -4.21 -23.87
N LEU A 86 8.39 -3.70 -24.66
CA LEU A 86 8.67 -3.23 -26.02
C LEU A 86 9.64 -2.04 -26.04
N LEU A 87 9.52 -1.09 -25.11
CA LEU A 87 10.46 0.02 -24.97
C LEU A 87 11.87 -0.48 -24.64
N ALA A 88 12.01 -1.38 -23.67
CA ALA A 88 13.30 -1.93 -23.28
C ALA A 88 13.96 -2.70 -24.44
N ARG A 89 13.17 -3.47 -25.21
CA ARG A 89 13.64 -4.19 -26.39
C ARG A 89 13.98 -3.27 -27.57
N SER A 90 13.35 -2.09 -27.67
CA SER A 90 13.62 -1.13 -28.74
C SER A 90 15.06 -0.60 -28.74
N TYR A 91 15.77 -0.71 -27.62
CA TYR A 91 17.18 -0.34 -27.53
C TYR A 91 18.14 -1.36 -28.17
N HIS A 92 17.65 -2.52 -28.64
CA HIS A 92 18.45 -3.58 -29.28
C HIS A 92 19.65 -4.06 -28.44
N LEU A 93 19.62 -3.77 -27.13
CA LEU A 93 20.59 -4.26 -26.16
C LEU A 93 20.21 -5.72 -25.93
N GLY A 94 21.14 -6.66 -26.11
CA GLY A 94 20.84 -8.09 -26.01
C GLY A 94 20.16 -8.50 -24.69
N PRO A 95 19.65 -9.74 -24.59
CA PRO A 95 18.73 -10.17 -23.52
C PRO A 95 19.22 -9.90 -22.08
N ILE A 96 20.53 -9.97 -21.86
CA ILE A 96 21.17 -9.73 -20.55
C ILE A 96 21.02 -8.26 -20.15
N VAL A 97 21.30 -7.33 -21.07
CA VAL A 97 21.26 -5.89 -20.78
C VAL A 97 19.82 -5.40 -20.68
N THR A 98 18.89 -5.94 -21.48
CA THR A 98 17.45 -5.72 -21.27
C THR A 98 17.01 -6.20 -19.89
N GLY A 99 17.48 -7.36 -19.43
CA GLY A 99 17.20 -7.85 -18.08
C GLY A 99 17.72 -6.92 -16.98
N VAL A 100 18.92 -6.37 -17.14
CA VAL A 100 19.51 -5.39 -16.21
C VAL A 100 18.71 -4.08 -16.17
N LEU A 101 18.04 -3.68 -17.27
CA LEU A 101 17.15 -2.52 -17.27
C LEU A 101 15.88 -2.72 -16.45
N PHE A 102 15.48 -3.97 -16.20
CA PHE A 102 14.28 -4.31 -15.42
C PHE A 102 14.54 -4.61 -13.94
N SER A 103 15.79 -4.91 -13.58
CA SER A 103 16.23 -5.18 -12.19
C SER A 103 16.49 -3.89 -11.42
#